data_AF-A0A1V4TER3-F1
#
_entry.id   AF-A0A1V4TER3-F1
#
_cell.length_a   1.000
_cell.length_b   1.000
_cell.length_c   1.000
_cell.angle_alpha   90.00
_cell.angle_beta   90.00
_cell.angle_gamma   90.00
#
_symmetry.space_group_name_H-M   'P 1'
#
loop_
_entity.id
_entity.type
_entity.pdbx_description
1 polymer ?
#
loop_
_entity_poly.entity_id
_entity_poly.type
_entity_poly.pdbx_seq_one_letter_code
_entity_poly.pdbx_strand_id
1 'polypeptide(L)'
;MLDFGLIDSKDMNDYETKYLTELSPGDEITGEIVVGEFKTMPIGKREVAEFYIIITDIKNRTKWVCEFTTPYYPETDNIYGKNGDVFYNLIDSLNHVVNKTPLNWHDNYSVNFSRFRQTVNKCVNSVTVKALQPDNPDAKTVNLQILYANVITEPEINPPVSIYELAQEDPILLMAYAHLRNKGSRITVENIAFELKASFDDGKITEQGYHSALHVLKKVKDGV
;
A
#
# COMPACT_ATOMS: atom_id res chain seq x y z
N MET A 1 -17.90 -17.81 14.01
CA MET A 1 -16.49 -17.75 13.58
C MET A 1 -16.45 -16.75 12.44
N LEU A 2 -15.72 -15.65 12.59
CA LEU A 2 -15.60 -14.62 11.55
C LEU A 2 -14.77 -15.19 10.39
N ASP A 3 -15.31 -15.14 9.18
CA ASP A 3 -14.65 -15.56 7.96
C ASP A 3 -13.83 -14.37 7.43
N PHE A 4 -12.51 -14.45 7.54
CA PHE A 4 -11.59 -13.35 7.24
C PHE A 4 -11.12 -13.34 5.78
N GLY A 5 -11.82 -14.04 4.88
CA GLY A 5 -11.40 -14.15 3.48
C GLY A 5 -10.03 -14.81 3.32
N LEU A 6 -9.70 -15.74 4.24
CA LEU A 6 -8.51 -16.57 4.17
C LEU A 6 -8.70 -17.54 3.00
N ILE A 7 -8.05 -17.23 1.88
CA ILE A 7 -7.99 -18.17 0.75
C ILE A 7 -7.26 -19.42 1.24
N ASP A 8 -7.94 -20.54 1.08
CA ASP A 8 -7.62 -21.90 1.50
C ASP A 8 -6.11 -22.20 1.47
N SER A 9 -5.46 -22.14 2.63
CA SER A 9 -4.09 -22.60 2.82
C SER A 9 -4.08 -23.59 3.99
N LYS A 10 -4.04 -24.88 3.65
CA LYS A 10 -3.71 -26.04 4.50
C LYS A 10 -4.08 -25.91 5.99
N ASP A 11 -5.23 -26.44 6.37
CA ASP A 11 -5.58 -26.92 7.72
C ASP A 11 -4.81 -26.24 8.88
N MET A 12 -4.97 -24.91 9.02
CA MET A 12 -4.26 -24.12 10.03
C MET A 12 -5.04 -23.98 11.34
N ASN A 13 -5.92 -24.94 11.65
CA ASN A 13 -6.75 -24.95 12.88
C ASN A 13 -5.91 -25.13 14.16
N ASP A 14 -4.69 -25.65 14.03
CA ASP A 14 -3.80 -25.99 15.13
C ASP A 14 -2.76 -24.88 15.45
N TYR A 15 -2.88 -23.69 14.87
CA TYR A 15 -1.92 -22.60 15.09
C TYR A 15 -2.31 -21.78 16.32
N GLU A 16 -1.34 -21.47 17.17
CA GLU A 16 -1.56 -20.54 18.30
C GLU A 16 -1.85 -19.14 17.75
N THR A 17 -2.96 -18.54 18.16
CA THR A 17 -3.31 -17.18 17.75
C THR A 17 -2.88 -16.19 18.83
N LYS A 18 -2.05 -15.22 18.44
CA LYS A 18 -1.57 -14.12 19.28
C LYS A 18 -2.00 -12.78 18.69
N TYR A 19 -2.11 -11.78 19.54
CA TYR A 19 -2.62 -10.46 19.18
C TYR A 19 -1.54 -9.38 19.31
N LEU A 20 -1.74 -8.26 18.62
CA LEU A 20 -0.87 -7.08 18.68
C LEU A 20 -0.59 -6.60 20.13
N THR A 21 -1.58 -6.74 21.02
CA THR A 21 -1.47 -6.36 22.44
C THR A 21 -0.50 -7.21 23.24
N GLU A 22 -0.10 -8.37 22.73
CA GLU A 22 0.83 -9.28 23.40
C GLU A 22 2.29 -9.00 23.03
N LEU A 23 2.54 -8.07 22.11
CA LEU A 23 3.88 -7.68 21.71
C LEU A 23 4.46 -6.63 22.65
N SER A 24 5.73 -6.81 22.97
CA SER A 24 6.55 -5.84 23.67
C SER A 24 7.43 -5.06 22.68
N PRO A 25 7.73 -3.78 22.95
CA PRO A 25 8.71 -3.03 22.17
C PRO A 25 10.04 -3.78 22.05
N GLY A 26 10.51 -3.96 20.81
CA GLY A 26 11.71 -4.72 20.49
C GLY A 26 11.44 -6.15 19.99
N ASP A 27 10.23 -6.69 20.18
CA ASP A 27 9.88 -8.00 19.64
C ASP A 27 9.92 -7.99 18.12
N GLU A 28 10.37 -9.12 17.54
CA GLU A 28 10.44 -9.32 16.10
C GLU A 28 9.63 -10.55 15.70
N ILE A 29 8.83 -10.39 14.65
CA ILE A 29 7.93 -11.41 14.13
C ILE A 29 8.27 -11.61 12.66
N THR A 30 8.43 -12.86 12.23
CA THR A 30 8.64 -13.17 10.81
C THR A 30 7.61 -14.19 10.35
N GLY A 31 6.96 -13.91 9.22
CA GLY A 31 5.92 -14.80 8.70
C GLY A 31 5.33 -14.35 7.39
N GLU A 32 4.46 -15.18 6.84
CA GLU A 32 3.64 -14.85 5.67
C GLU A 32 2.64 -13.75 6.03
N ILE A 33 2.46 -12.77 5.15
CA ILE A 33 1.59 -11.61 5.41
C ILE A 33 0.30 -11.69 4.61
N VAL A 34 -0.82 -11.42 5.26
CA VAL A 34 -2.12 -11.25 4.62
C VAL A 34 -2.83 -10.04 5.22
N VAL A 35 -3.33 -9.17 4.36
CA VAL A 35 -4.22 -8.06 4.71
C VAL A 35 -5.66 -8.52 4.55
N GLY A 36 -6.41 -8.51 5.66
CA GLY A 36 -7.83 -8.83 5.70
C GLY A 36 -8.70 -7.74 5.08
N GLU A 37 -10.00 -8.01 4.93
CA GLU A 37 -10.96 -6.96 4.60
C GLU A 37 -11.19 -6.03 5.80
N PHE A 38 -11.65 -4.81 5.55
CA PHE A 38 -12.12 -3.94 6.64
C PHE A 38 -13.63 -4.07 6.83
N LYS A 39 -14.07 -3.75 8.04
CA LYS A 39 -15.43 -3.29 8.29
C LYS A 39 -15.41 -1.80 8.59
N THR A 40 -16.42 -1.07 8.13
CA THR A 40 -16.58 0.33 8.50
C THR A 40 -17.30 0.43 9.82
N MET A 41 -16.85 1.34 10.67
CA MET A 41 -17.49 1.65 11.94
C MET A 41 -17.66 3.16 12.09
N PRO A 42 -18.84 3.64 12.48
CA PRO A 42 -19.01 5.05 12.81
C PRO A 42 -18.39 5.35 14.18
N ILE A 43 -17.44 6.29 14.23
CA ILE A 43 -16.89 6.84 15.47
C ILE A 43 -17.14 8.35 15.49
N GLY A 44 -18.14 8.77 16.28
CA GLY A 44 -18.57 10.16 16.35
C GLY A 44 -19.13 10.65 15.02
N LYS A 45 -18.45 11.60 14.37
CA LYS A 45 -18.82 12.16 13.06
C LYS A 45 -18.01 11.59 11.89
N ARG A 46 -17.14 10.60 12.14
CA ARG A 46 -16.23 10.03 11.14
C ARG A 46 -16.48 8.53 10.97
N GLU A 47 -16.23 8.04 9.78
CA GLU A 47 -16.10 6.60 9.55
C GLU A 47 -14.65 6.18 9.74
N VAL A 48 -14.46 5.05 10.42
CA VAL A 48 -13.16 4.39 10.52
C VAL A 48 -13.25 3.04 9.84
N ALA A 49 -12.13 2.62 9.24
CA ALA A 49 -11.93 1.25 8.80
C ALA A 49 -11.24 0.49 9.93
N GLU A 50 -11.84 -0.62 10.35
CA GLU A 50 -11.19 -1.61 11.20
C GLU A 50 -10.84 -2.83 10.35
N PHE A 51 -9.56 -3.16 10.27
CA PHE A 51 -9.06 -4.32 9.55
C PHE A 51 -7.90 -4.98 10.29
N TYR A 52 -7.54 -6.16 9.81
CA TYR A 52 -6.47 -6.95 10.39
C TYR A 52 -5.39 -7.23 9.35
N ILE A 53 -4.14 -7.24 9.82
CA ILE A 53 -3.03 -7.85 9.11
C ILE A 53 -2.64 -9.09 9.88
N ILE A 54 -2.57 -10.22 9.18
CA ILE A 54 -2.23 -11.51 9.76
C ILE A 54 -0.81 -11.86 9.32
N ILE A 55 0.06 -12.13 10.29
CA ILE A 55 1.43 -12.62 10.05
C ILE A 55 1.51 -14.05 10.56
N THR A 56 1.70 -15.00 9.64
CA THR A 56 1.73 -16.43 9.95
C THR A 56 3.16 -16.95 10.00
N ASP A 57 3.63 -17.28 11.20
CA ASP A 57 4.90 -17.97 11.42
C ASP A 57 4.67 -19.49 11.30
N ILE A 58 5.01 -20.04 10.13
CA ILE A 58 4.88 -21.47 9.85
C ILE A 58 5.79 -22.32 10.75
N LYS A 59 6.97 -21.81 11.12
CA LYS A 59 7.96 -22.58 11.89
C LYS A 59 7.49 -22.75 13.33
N ASN A 60 7.02 -21.67 13.94
CA ASN A 60 6.55 -21.67 15.32
C ASN A 60 5.06 -22.01 15.46
N ARG A 61 4.36 -22.22 14.33
CA ARG A 61 2.91 -22.48 14.27
C ARG A 61 2.11 -21.40 15.01
N THR A 62 2.48 -20.14 14.81
CA THR A 62 1.85 -18.98 15.44
C THR A 62 1.26 -18.07 14.38
N LYS A 63 0.05 -17.57 14.61
CA LYS A 63 -0.59 -16.52 13.83
C LYS A 63 -0.66 -15.25 14.67
N TRP A 64 -0.12 -14.17 14.16
CA TRP A 64 -0.22 -12.86 14.77
C TRP A 64 -1.31 -12.06 14.09
N VAL A 65 -2.33 -11.66 14.85
CA VAL A 65 -3.44 -10.83 14.41
C VAL A 65 -3.15 -9.39 14.82
N CYS A 66 -2.77 -8.58 13.84
CA CYS A 66 -2.45 -7.17 14.02
C CYS A 66 -3.66 -6.32 13.61
N GLU A 67 -4.36 -5.78 14.61
CA GLU A 67 -5.54 -4.94 14.39
C GLU A 67 -5.15 -3.49 14.09
N PHE A 68 -5.82 -2.90 13.10
CA PHE A 68 -5.66 -1.50 12.72
C PHE A 68 -7.02 -0.81 12.68
N THR A 69 -7.08 0.38 13.27
CA THR A 69 -8.23 1.28 13.17
C THR A 69 -7.74 2.62 12.65
N THR A 70 -8.27 3.05 11.51
CA THR A 70 -7.81 4.25 10.80
C THR A 70 -9.01 5.03 10.25
N PRO A 71 -8.93 6.37 10.15
CA PRO A 71 -9.91 7.15 9.38
C PRO A 71 -10.10 6.57 7.98
N TYR A 72 -11.36 6.50 7.54
CA TYR A 72 -11.77 5.96 6.25
C TYR A 72 -12.64 6.98 5.50
N TYR A 73 -12.40 7.09 4.20
CA TYR A 73 -13.09 8.01 3.28
C TYR A 73 -13.81 7.20 2.20
N PRO A 74 -15.12 6.89 2.39
CA PRO A 74 -15.87 6.00 1.51
C PRO A 74 -15.92 6.46 0.06
N GLU A 75 -15.86 7.76 -0.20
CA GLU A 75 -15.95 8.33 -1.55
C GLU A 75 -14.74 7.95 -2.42
N THR A 76 -13.62 7.62 -1.79
CA THR A 76 -12.34 7.34 -2.46
C THR A 76 -11.75 5.97 -2.09
N ASP A 77 -12.42 5.23 -1.20
CA ASP A 77 -11.92 4.00 -0.58
C ASP A 77 -10.53 4.19 0.06
N ASN A 78 -10.26 5.40 0.57
CA ASN A 78 -8.96 5.73 1.13
C ASN A 78 -8.94 5.60 2.65
N ILE A 79 -7.85 5.03 3.16
CA ILE A 79 -7.47 5.09 4.57
C ILE A 79 -6.29 6.02 4.78
N TYR A 80 -6.19 6.60 5.98
CA TYR A 80 -5.23 7.66 6.28
C TYR A 80 -4.40 7.37 7.53
N GLY A 81 -3.07 7.34 7.37
CA GLY A 81 -2.12 7.26 8.49
C GLY A 81 -1.30 8.52 8.62
N LYS A 82 -1.16 9.04 9.85
CA LYS A 82 -0.29 10.18 10.15
C LYS A 82 0.96 9.71 10.90
N ASN A 83 2.09 10.39 10.72
CA ASN A 83 3.29 10.14 11.50
C ASN A 83 2.98 10.06 13.01
N GLY A 84 3.43 8.97 13.62
CA GLY A 84 3.15 8.57 15.00
C GLY A 84 2.05 7.50 15.17
N ASP A 85 1.18 7.31 14.18
CA ASP A 85 0.13 6.29 14.21
C ASP A 85 0.67 4.88 13.86
N VAL A 86 0.02 3.85 14.41
CA VAL A 86 0.37 2.43 14.16
C VAL A 86 0.38 2.11 12.66
N PHE A 87 -0.64 2.60 11.93
CA PHE A 87 -0.75 2.35 10.49
C PHE A 87 0.31 3.09 9.66
N TYR A 88 0.71 4.30 10.08
CA TYR A 88 1.73 5.07 9.37
C TYR A 88 3.06 4.34 9.34
N ASN A 89 3.55 3.88 10.49
CA ASN A 89 4.85 3.22 10.59
C ASN A 89 4.91 1.97 9.73
N LEU A 90 3.80 1.22 9.66
CA LEU A 90 3.70 0.06 8.80
C LEU A 90 3.84 0.44 7.32
N ILE A 91 3.07 1.44 6.85
CA ILE A 91 3.07 1.84 5.43
C ILE A 91 4.40 2.49 5.02
N ASP A 92 4.92 3.40 5.83
CA ASP A 92 6.19 4.07 5.56
C ASP A 92 7.34 3.06 5.45
N SER A 93 7.42 2.13 6.41
CA SER A 93 8.45 1.09 6.41
C SER A 93 8.27 0.05 5.31
N LEU A 94 7.04 -0.34 4.99
CA LEU A 94 6.77 -1.22 3.85
C LEU A 94 7.20 -0.57 2.53
N ASN A 95 6.88 0.72 2.35
CA ASN A 95 7.27 1.49 1.16
C ASN A 95 8.80 1.64 1.09
N HIS A 96 9.45 1.91 2.21
CA HIS A 96 10.92 1.94 2.30
C HIS A 96 11.54 0.60 1.89
N VAL A 97 11.06 -0.51 2.45
CA VAL A 97 11.63 -1.83 2.21
C VAL A 97 11.41 -2.30 0.79
N VAL A 98 10.21 -2.10 0.24
CA VAL A 98 9.81 -2.56 -1.10
C VAL A 98 10.31 -1.63 -2.19
N ASN A 99 10.06 -0.32 -2.07
CA ASN A 99 10.31 0.67 -3.12
C ASN A 99 11.62 1.47 -2.91
N LYS A 100 12.38 1.19 -1.85
CA LYS A 100 13.64 1.88 -1.51
C LYS A 100 13.49 3.39 -1.33
N THR A 101 12.31 3.85 -0.93
CA THR A 101 12.07 5.25 -0.56
C THR A 101 12.76 5.56 0.77
N PRO A 102 13.11 6.82 1.08
CA PRO A 102 13.52 7.18 2.44
C PRO A 102 12.44 6.83 3.48
N LEU A 103 12.85 6.53 4.71
CA LEU A 103 11.92 6.47 5.85
C LEU A 103 11.46 7.87 6.23
N ASN A 104 10.23 7.99 6.73
CA ASN A 104 9.56 9.25 7.05
C ASN A 104 9.52 10.20 5.85
N TRP A 105 9.29 9.66 4.65
CA TRP A 105 9.34 10.49 3.43
C TRP A 105 8.20 11.51 3.37
N HIS A 106 7.04 11.14 3.93
CA HIS A 106 5.88 12.01 4.05
C HIS A 106 5.41 12.08 5.50
N ASP A 107 4.84 13.21 5.90
CA ASP A 107 4.24 13.37 7.24
C ASP A 107 2.95 12.55 7.41
N ASN A 108 2.37 12.10 6.30
CA ASN A 108 1.16 11.29 6.26
C ASN A 108 1.04 10.51 4.94
N TYR A 109 0.22 9.47 4.98
CA TYR A 109 -0.15 8.65 3.84
C TYR A 109 -1.67 8.60 3.69
N SER A 110 -2.15 8.77 2.46
CA SER A 110 -3.51 8.43 2.05
C SER A 110 -3.42 7.31 1.03
N VAL A 111 -4.02 6.16 1.35
CA VAL A 111 -3.85 4.92 0.58
C VAL A 111 -5.22 4.36 0.24
N ASN A 112 -5.45 4.06 -1.05
CA ASN A 112 -6.63 3.31 -1.47
C ASN A 112 -6.56 1.89 -0.92
N PHE A 113 -7.51 1.52 -0.05
CA PHE A 113 -7.45 0.29 0.72
C PHE A 113 -7.56 -0.95 -0.17
N SER A 114 -8.52 -0.99 -1.09
CA SER A 114 -8.71 -2.14 -1.97
C SER A 114 -7.46 -2.43 -2.78
N ARG A 115 -6.82 -1.39 -3.32
CA ARG A 115 -5.56 -1.52 -4.07
C ARG A 115 -4.40 -1.92 -3.17
N PHE A 116 -4.29 -1.34 -1.99
CA PHE A 116 -3.26 -1.71 -1.01
C PHE A 116 -3.36 -3.19 -0.63
N ARG A 117 -4.54 -3.63 -0.18
CA ARG A 117 -4.80 -5.02 0.19
C ARG A 117 -4.47 -5.97 -0.96
N GLN A 118 -4.97 -5.67 -2.16
CA GLN A 118 -4.72 -6.51 -3.32
C GLN A 118 -3.22 -6.60 -3.65
N THR A 119 -2.51 -5.47 -3.59
CA THR A 119 -1.09 -5.40 -3.92
C THR A 119 -0.26 -6.16 -2.89
N VAL A 120 -0.48 -5.93 -1.59
CA VAL A 120 0.27 -6.64 -0.54
C VAL A 120 0.03 -8.14 -0.64
N ASN A 121 -1.23 -8.58 -0.74
CA ASN A 121 -1.57 -10.01 -0.76
C ASN A 121 -1.08 -10.73 -2.03
N LYS A 122 -0.86 -10.02 -3.14
CA LYS A 122 -0.33 -10.61 -4.38
C LYS A 122 1.19 -10.55 -4.48
N CYS A 123 1.79 -9.46 -4.00
CA CYS A 123 3.19 -9.15 -4.28
C CYS A 123 4.11 -9.38 -3.08
N VAL A 124 3.59 -9.48 -1.85
CA VAL A 124 4.42 -9.66 -0.66
C VAL A 124 4.14 -11.02 -0.06
N ASN A 125 5.12 -11.92 -0.14
CA ASN A 125 4.97 -13.29 0.39
C ASN A 125 5.08 -13.29 1.92
N SER A 126 6.17 -12.70 2.43
CA SER A 126 6.49 -12.71 3.86
C SER A 126 7.19 -11.43 4.29
N VAL A 127 7.10 -11.13 5.58
CA VAL A 127 7.71 -9.95 6.20
C VAL A 127 8.43 -10.32 7.49
N THR A 128 9.40 -9.50 7.86
CA THR A 128 9.90 -9.40 9.23
C THR A 128 9.48 -8.05 9.79
N VAL A 129 8.78 -8.07 10.92
CA VAL A 129 8.21 -6.90 11.56
C VAL A 129 8.81 -6.74 12.94
N LYS A 130 9.13 -5.50 13.31
CA LYS A 130 9.57 -5.12 14.64
C LYS A 130 8.49 -4.32 15.34
N ALA A 131 8.20 -4.70 16.58
CA ALA A 131 7.38 -3.92 17.49
C ALA A 131 8.16 -2.70 18.00
N LEU A 132 7.62 -1.51 17.77
CA LEU A 132 8.19 -0.25 18.20
C LEU A 132 7.38 0.32 19.37
N GLN A 133 8.07 1.05 20.24
CA GLN A 133 7.42 1.89 21.24
C GLN A 133 6.53 2.90 20.52
N PRO A 134 5.24 3.04 20.89
CA PRO A 134 4.40 4.10 20.35
C PRO A 134 4.87 5.47 20.84
N ASP A 135 4.76 6.48 19.98
CA ASP A 135 5.11 7.87 20.34
C ASP A 135 4.15 8.43 21.41
N ASN A 136 2.89 7.96 21.39
CA ASN A 136 1.93 8.27 22.43
C ASN A 136 2.12 7.31 23.62
N PRO A 137 2.52 7.80 24.81
CA PRO A 137 2.71 6.96 26.00
C PRO A 137 1.42 6.29 26.50
N ASP A 138 0.25 6.82 26.13
CA ASP A 138 -1.05 6.28 26.51
C ASP A 138 -1.58 5.24 25.50
N ALA A 139 -0.82 4.94 24.42
CA ALA A 139 -1.22 3.94 23.44
C ALA A 139 -1.23 2.54 24.06
N LYS A 140 -2.30 1.78 23.78
CA LYS A 140 -2.50 0.43 24.30
C LYS A 140 -1.78 -0.66 23.50
N THR A 141 -1.23 -0.30 22.35
CA THR A 141 -0.61 -1.23 21.39
C THR A 141 0.72 -0.66 20.90
N VAL A 142 1.62 -1.56 20.50
CA VAL A 142 2.88 -1.21 19.85
C VAL A 142 2.66 -0.70 18.43
N ASN A 143 3.61 0.09 17.93
CA ASN A 143 3.71 0.39 16.51
C ASN A 143 4.40 -0.78 15.79
N LEU A 144 4.13 -0.97 14.50
CA LEU A 144 4.77 -2.03 13.70
C LEU A 144 5.62 -1.43 12.60
N GLN A 145 6.87 -1.89 12.49
CA GLN A 145 7.81 -1.50 11.45
C GLN A 145 8.25 -2.73 10.66
N ILE A 146 8.09 -2.70 9.34
CA ILE A 146 8.63 -3.71 8.43
C ILE A 146 10.14 -3.51 8.31
N LEU A 147 10.94 -4.50 8.70
CA LEU A 147 12.39 -4.52 8.52
C LEU A 147 12.80 -5.16 7.20
N TYR A 148 12.05 -6.19 6.78
CA TYR A 148 12.31 -6.95 5.57
C TYR A 148 11.00 -7.43 4.97
N ALA A 149 10.95 -7.52 3.64
CA ALA A 149 9.83 -8.06 2.89
C ALA A 149 10.37 -8.94 1.75
N ASN A 150 9.85 -10.16 1.65
CA ASN A 150 10.08 -11.03 0.52
C ASN A 150 9.00 -10.77 -0.53
N VAL A 151 9.38 -10.11 -1.62
CA VAL A 151 8.46 -9.73 -2.70
C VAL A 151 8.41 -10.87 -3.71
N ILE A 152 7.20 -11.33 -4.04
CA ILE A 152 6.94 -12.26 -5.14
C ILE A 152 7.25 -11.52 -6.43
N THR A 153 8.46 -11.74 -6.93
CA THR A 153 8.84 -11.38 -8.29
C THR A 153 8.48 -12.55 -9.19
N GLU A 154 7.21 -12.66 -9.57
CA GLU A 154 6.95 -13.32 -10.86
C GLU A 154 7.70 -12.49 -11.92
N PRO A 155 8.45 -13.10 -12.86
CA PRO A 155 8.97 -12.35 -13.97
C PRO A 155 7.76 -11.73 -14.68
N GLU A 156 7.69 -10.39 -14.71
CA GLU A 156 6.63 -9.66 -15.42
C GLU A 156 6.59 -10.16 -16.88
N ILE A 157 5.72 -11.10 -17.18
CA ILE A 157 5.02 -11.09 -18.45
C ILE A 157 3.79 -10.23 -18.20
N ASN A 158 4.01 -8.93 -18.01
CA ASN A 158 2.90 -7.98 -18.05
C ASN A 158 2.31 -8.06 -19.47
N PRO A 159 1.02 -8.38 -19.63
CA PRO A 159 0.33 -8.07 -20.88
C PRO A 159 0.46 -6.55 -21.13
N PRO A 160 0.39 -6.09 -22.39
CA PRO A 160 0.55 -4.68 -22.71
C PRO A 160 -0.42 -3.83 -21.90
N VAL A 161 0.10 -2.99 -21.00
CA VAL A 161 -0.69 -2.07 -20.17
C VAL A 161 -1.06 -0.87 -21.04
N SER A 162 -2.35 -0.58 -21.14
CA SER A 162 -2.83 0.58 -21.87
C SER A 162 -2.42 1.88 -21.17
N ILE A 163 -2.31 2.98 -21.92
CA ILE A 163 -2.04 4.31 -21.35
C ILE A 163 -3.10 4.67 -20.29
N TYR A 164 -4.35 4.24 -20.48
CA TYR A 164 -5.43 4.50 -19.54
C TYR A 164 -5.22 3.80 -18.19
N GLU A 165 -4.80 2.54 -18.20
CA GLU A 165 -4.52 1.80 -16.97
C GLU A 165 -3.36 2.44 -16.21
N LEU A 166 -2.26 2.79 -16.88
CA LEU A 166 -1.16 3.52 -16.23
C LEU A 166 -1.59 4.88 -15.68
N ALA A 167 -2.46 5.59 -16.39
CA ALA A 167 -3.00 6.88 -15.96
C ALA A 167 -3.85 6.74 -14.69
N GLN A 168 -4.58 5.63 -14.49
CA GLN A 168 -5.31 5.40 -13.24
C GLN A 168 -4.38 5.18 -12.04
N GLU A 169 -3.13 4.80 -12.28
CA GLU A 169 -2.17 4.46 -11.24
C GLU A 169 -1.23 5.60 -10.84
N ASP A 170 -1.07 6.61 -11.70
CA ASP A 170 -0.18 7.75 -11.53
C ASP A 170 -0.95 9.08 -11.76
N PRO A 171 -1.12 9.92 -10.71
CA PRO A 171 -1.88 11.17 -10.82
C PRO A 171 -1.34 12.17 -11.87
N ILE A 172 -0.04 12.16 -12.14
CA ILE A 172 0.60 13.04 -13.13
C ILE A 172 0.25 12.54 -14.54
N LEU A 173 0.28 11.23 -14.77
CA LEU A 173 -0.20 10.63 -16.01
C LEU A 173 -1.70 10.82 -16.21
N LEU A 174 -2.50 10.72 -15.14
CA LEU A 174 -3.94 10.98 -15.19
C LEU A 174 -4.26 12.39 -15.67
N MET A 175 -3.52 13.38 -15.17
CA MET A 175 -3.69 14.77 -15.55
C MET A 175 -3.39 14.97 -17.04
N ALA A 176 -2.26 14.45 -17.53
CA ALA A 176 -1.90 14.51 -18.94
C ALA A 176 -2.92 13.79 -19.84
N TYR A 177 -3.36 12.59 -19.42
CA TYR A 177 -4.38 11.81 -20.11
C TYR A 177 -5.72 12.56 -20.21
N ALA A 178 -6.21 13.11 -19.10
CA ALA A 178 -7.46 13.86 -19.05
C ALA A 178 -7.40 15.12 -19.92
N HIS A 179 -6.25 15.80 -19.95
CA HIS A 179 -6.07 17.00 -20.77
C HIS A 179 -6.17 16.68 -22.27
N LEU A 180 -5.48 15.62 -22.74
CA LEU A 180 -5.60 15.17 -24.14
C LEU A 180 -7.02 14.74 -24.47
N ARG A 181 -7.68 13.99 -23.58
CA ARG A 181 -9.06 13.54 -23.75
C ARG A 181 -10.02 14.73 -23.89
N ASN A 182 -9.89 15.74 -23.04
CA ASN A 182 -10.74 16.93 -23.06
C ASN A 182 -10.49 17.80 -24.31
N LYS A 183 -9.25 17.81 -24.83
CA LYS A 183 -8.91 18.46 -26.11
C LYS A 183 -9.37 17.66 -27.34
N GLY A 184 -9.89 16.43 -27.17
CA GLY A 184 -10.18 15.52 -28.29
C GLY A 184 -8.94 15.08 -29.06
N SER A 185 -7.75 15.18 -28.44
CA SER A 185 -6.48 14.79 -29.04
C SER A 185 -6.28 13.28 -28.95
N ARG A 186 -5.55 12.72 -29.92
CA ARG A 186 -5.20 11.29 -29.91
C ARG A 186 -4.34 10.98 -28.68
N ILE A 187 -4.71 9.92 -27.95
CA ILE A 187 -3.97 9.49 -26.76
C ILE A 187 -2.90 8.48 -27.21
N THR A 188 -1.66 8.95 -27.32
CA THR A 188 -0.47 8.16 -27.66
C THR A 188 0.63 8.43 -26.64
N VAL A 189 1.62 7.54 -26.56
CA VAL A 189 2.80 7.73 -25.69
C VAL A 189 3.47 9.07 -25.97
N GLU A 190 3.66 9.41 -27.26
CA GLU A 190 4.26 10.69 -27.68
C GLU A 190 3.46 11.90 -27.20
N ASN A 191 2.13 11.89 -27.34
CA ASN A 191 1.29 13.01 -26.94
C ASN A 191 1.22 13.16 -25.41
N ILE A 192 1.24 12.05 -24.67
CA ILE A 192 1.32 12.10 -23.20
C ILE A 192 2.68 12.68 -22.78
N ALA A 193 3.79 12.22 -23.38
CA ALA A 193 5.12 12.75 -23.09
C ALA A 193 5.22 14.26 -23.39
N PHE A 194 4.58 14.72 -24.46
CA PHE A 194 4.49 16.13 -24.80
C PHE A 194 3.73 16.95 -23.73
N GLU A 195 2.57 16.47 -23.27
CA GLU A 195 1.81 17.14 -22.20
C GLU A 195 2.53 17.12 -20.86
N LEU A 196 3.27 16.05 -20.54
CA LEU A 196 4.13 15.99 -19.37
C LEU A 196 5.26 17.02 -19.44
N LYS A 197 5.89 17.17 -20.63
CA LYS A 197 6.95 18.17 -20.83
C LYS A 197 6.41 19.59 -20.72
N ALA A 198 5.25 19.88 -21.32
CA ALA A 198 4.58 21.17 -21.16
C ALA A 198 4.24 21.47 -19.69
N SER A 199 3.74 20.47 -18.95
CA SER A 199 3.44 20.62 -17.52
C SER A 199 4.68 20.86 -16.67
N PHE A 200 5.82 20.26 -17.04
CA PHE A 200 7.11 20.51 -16.39
C PHE A 200 7.65 21.91 -16.70
N ASP A 201 7.62 22.32 -17.97
CA ASP A 201 8.09 23.64 -18.41
C ASP A 201 7.24 24.79 -17.81
N ASP A 202 5.94 24.55 -17.61
CA ASP A 202 5.02 25.46 -16.93
C ASP A 202 5.17 25.44 -15.39
N GLY A 203 6.03 24.59 -14.82
CA GLY A 203 6.23 24.44 -13.37
C GLY A 203 5.04 23.80 -12.64
N LYS A 204 4.12 23.13 -13.34
CA LYS A 204 2.95 22.45 -12.76
C LYS A 204 3.31 21.11 -12.11
N ILE A 205 4.40 20.49 -12.54
CA ILE A 205 4.95 19.25 -11.97
C ILE A 205 6.44 19.40 -11.69
N THR A 206 6.96 18.67 -10.70
CA THR A 206 8.38 18.68 -10.33
C THR A 206 9.23 17.89 -11.32
N GLU A 207 10.54 18.16 -11.36
CA GLU A 207 11.50 17.40 -12.18
C GLU A 207 11.46 15.89 -11.87
N GLN A 208 11.39 15.53 -10.59
CA GLN A 208 11.24 14.14 -10.16
C GLN A 208 9.90 13.54 -10.62
N GLY A 209 8.79 14.28 -10.50
CA GLY A 209 7.48 13.84 -10.97
C GLY A 209 7.45 13.63 -12.49
N TYR A 210 8.10 14.51 -13.24
CA TYR A 210 8.27 14.37 -14.68
C TYR A 210 9.05 13.10 -15.05
N HIS A 211 10.21 12.86 -14.42
CA HIS A 211 11.00 11.67 -14.69
C HIS A 211 10.31 10.36 -14.27
N SER A 212 9.60 10.37 -13.14
CA SER A 212 8.80 9.23 -12.68
C SER A 212 7.70 8.88 -13.69
N ALA A 213 6.91 9.88 -14.12
CA ALA A 213 5.83 9.67 -15.08
C ALA A 213 6.35 9.15 -16.42
N LEU A 214 7.48 9.66 -16.92
CA LEU A 214 8.13 9.15 -18.13
C LEU A 214 8.63 7.70 -17.98
N HIS A 215 9.16 7.35 -16.81
CA HIS A 215 9.61 5.99 -16.53
C HIS A 215 8.43 5.00 -16.54
N VAL A 216 7.29 5.39 -15.97
CA VAL A 216 6.06 4.61 -16.00
C VAL A 216 5.52 4.48 -17.44
N LEU A 217 5.52 5.57 -18.21
CA LEU A 217 4.99 5.60 -19.58
C LEU A 217 5.76 4.66 -20.54
N LYS A 218 7.06 4.40 -20.29
CA LYS A 218 7.87 3.42 -21.04
C LYS A 218 7.37 1.98 -20.93
N LYS A 219 6.47 1.68 -19.98
CA LYS A 219 5.87 0.36 -19.81
C LYS A 219 4.75 0.07 -20.83
N VAL A 220 4.25 1.10 -21.53
CA VAL A 220 3.31 0.92 -22.64
C VAL A 220 4.06 0.32 -23.81
N LYS A 221 3.66 -0.86 -24.27
CA LYS A 221 4.19 -1.43 -25.51
C LYS A 221 3.65 -0.62 -26.67
N ASP A 222 4.51 -0.15 -27.57
CA ASP A 222 4.08 0.43 -28.86
C ASP A 222 3.21 -0.61 -29.58
N GLY A 223 1.90 -0.37 -29.56
CA GLY A 223 0.96 -1.13 -30.37
C GLY A 223 1.14 -0.72 -31.82
N VAL A 224 1.66 -1.63 -32.64
CA VAL A 224 1.41 -1.62 -34.09
C VAL A 224 -0.07 -1.85 -34.33
#